data_AF-A0A6I0EWX9-F1
#
_entry.id   AF-A0A6I0EWX9-F1
#
_cell.length_a   1.000
_cell.length_b   1.000
_cell.length_c   1.000
_cell.angle_alpha   90.00
_cell.angle_beta   90.00
_cell.angle_gamma   90.00
#
_symmetry.space_group_name_H-M   'P 1'
#
loop_
_entity.id
_entity.type
_entity.pdbx_description
1 polymer ?
#
loop_
_entity_poly.entity_id
_entity_poly.type
_entity_poly.pdbx_seq_one_letter_code
_entity_poly.pdbx_strand_id
1 'polypeptide(L)' 'MTWRKEESTGLGLAISYNIVERHGGKIEVRRRSRDTCFSVILPIKSS' A
#
# COMPACT_ATOMS: atom_id res chain seq x y z
N MET A 1 -12.72 -27.88 -5.83
CA MET A 1 -11.83 -26.99 -5.04
C MET A 1 -12.17 -25.56 -5.41
N THR A 2 -12.96 -24.88 -4.60
CA THR A 2 -13.42 -23.51 -4.87
C THR A 2 -12.45 -22.54 -4.20
N TRP A 3 -11.65 -21.83 -4.98
CA TRP A 3 -10.86 -20.71 -4.50
C TRP A 3 -11.81 -19.67 -3.95
N ARG A 4 -11.82 -19.52 -2.63
CA ARG A 4 -12.56 -18.47 -1.95
C ARG A 4 -11.82 -17.19 -2.29
N LYS A 5 -12.28 -16.51 -3.34
CA LYS A 5 -11.95 -15.12 -3.63
C LYS A 5 -12.57 -14.34 -2.48
N GLU A 6 -11.88 -14.30 -1.33
CA GLU A 6 -12.23 -13.36 -0.26
C GLU A 6 -12.42 -12.02 -0.96
N GLU A 7 -13.64 -11.49 -0.89
CA GLU A 7 -13.90 -10.10 -1.24
C GLU A 7 -12.94 -9.28 -0.39
N SER A 8 -11.81 -8.92 -0.98
CA SER A 8 -10.87 -8.01 -0.36
C SER A 8 -11.63 -6.69 -0.27
N THR A 9 -12.17 -6.41 0.91
CA THR A 9 -12.97 -5.22 1.26
C THR A 9 -12.21 -3.90 1.13
N GLY A 10 -11.06 -3.88 0.42
CA GLY A 10 -10.15 -2.74 0.31
C GLY A 10 -9.34 -2.48 1.58
N LEU A 11 -9.50 -3.29 2.63
CA LEU A 11 -8.88 -3.05 3.93
C LEU A 11 -7.35 -3.13 3.90
N GLY A 12 -6.76 -3.99 3.06
CA GLY A 12 -5.31 -4.16 3.00
C GLY A 12 -4.56 -2.87 2.73
N LEU A 13 -5.03 -2.06 1.77
CA LEU A 13 -4.40 -0.78 1.43
C LEU A 13 -4.61 0.27 2.54
N ALA A 14 -5.76 0.26 3.21
CA ALA A 14 -6.03 1.14 4.34
C ALA A 14 -5.14 0.82 5.55
N ILE A 15 -4.86 -0.47 5.82
CA ILE A 15 -3.92 -0.90 6.84
C ILE A 15 -2.50 -0.44 6.49
N SER A 16 -2.07 -0.68 5.24
CA SER A 16 -0.75 -0.23 4.78
C SER A 16 -0.59 1.28 4.88
N TYR A 17 -1.61 2.06 4.52
CA TYR A 17 -1.61 3.51 4.63
C TYR A 17 -1.37 3.96 6.08
N ASN A 18 -2.14 3.41 7.03
CA ASN A 18 -1.97 3.70 8.46
C ASN A 18 -0.57 3.37 8.97
N ILE A 19 -0.02 2.22 8.57
CA ILE A 19 1.35 1.83 8.97
C ILE A 19 2.34 2.87 8.46
N VAL A 20 2.30 3.19 7.16
CA VAL A 20 3.26 4.09 6.53
C VAL A 20 3.15 5.52 7.10
N GLU A 21 1.94 6.01 7.32
CA GLU A 21 1.68 7.32 7.94
C GLU A 21 2.23 7.41 9.36
N ARG A 22 2.04 6.37 10.19
CA ARG A 22 2.60 6.31 11.55
C ARG A 22 4.14 6.30 11.58
N HIS A 23 4.78 5.87 10.49
CA HIS A 23 6.24 5.92 10.33
C HIS A 23 6.71 7.24 9.69
N GLY A 24 5.84 8.23 9.50
CA GLY A 24 6.15 9.50 8.86
C GLY A 24 6.42 9.39 7.36
N GLY A 25 6.01 8.27 6.75
CA GLY A 25 6.14 8.02 5.33
C GLY A 25 4.89 8.36 4.54
N LYS A 26 4.91 8.01 3.25
CA LYS A 26 3.76 8.13 2.34
C LYS A 26 3.71 6.98 1.34
N ILE A 27 2.51 6.70 0.82
CA ILE A 27 2.28 5.76 -0.28
C ILE A 27 1.89 6.56 -1.53
N GLU A 28 2.59 6.34 -2.64
CA GLU A 28 2.26 6.90 -3.94
C GLU A 28 1.72 5.81 -4.87
N VAL A 29 0.69 6.13 -5.65
CA VAL A 29 0.11 5.21 -6.63
C VAL A 29 0.36 5.76 -8.02
N ARG A 30 1.03 4.97 -8.86
CA ARG A 30 1.22 5.29 -10.27
C ARG A 30 0.61 4.20 -11.12
N ARG A 31 -0.36 4.57 -11.94
CA ARG A 31 -0.91 3.70 -12.97
C ARG A 31 -0.10 3.89 -14.24
N ARG A 32 0.57 2.84 -14.71
CA ARG A 32 0.98 2.74 -16.12
C ARG A 32 -0.13 2.04 -16.88
N SER A 33 -0.18 2.25 -18.19
CA SER A 33 -1.30 1.87 -19.07
C SER A 33 -1.90 0.48 -18.82
N ARG A 34 -1.11 -0.49 -18.35
CA ARG A 34 -1.56 -1.85 -18.01
C ARG A 34 -1.26 -2.30 -16.57
N ASP A 35 -0.53 -1.51 -15.79
CA ASP A 35 -0.02 -1.90 -14.48
C ASP A 35 -0.29 -0.84 -13.42
N THR A 36 -0.53 -1.25 -12.18
CA THR A 36 -0.61 -0.34 -11.03
C THR A 36 0.60 -0.57 -10.15
N CYS A 37 1.41 0.47 -9.98
CA CYS A 37 2.58 0.46 -9.12
C CYS A 37 2.28 1.26 -7.85
N PHE A 38 2.55 0.67 -6.70
CA PHE A 38 2.49 1.31 -5.39
C PHE A 38 3.92 1.52 -4.89
N SER A 39 4.26 2.75 -4.54
CA SER A 39 5.57 3.12 -4.01
C SER A 39 5.43 3.54 -2.56
N VAL A 40 6.18 2.91 -1.66
CA VAL A 40 6.21 3.25 -0.22
C VAL A 40 7.49 4.04 0.04
N ILE A 41 7.33 5.25 0.57
CA ILE A 41 8.44 6.18 0.83
C ILE A 41 8.50 6.41 2.33
N LEU A 42 9.63 6.06 2.94
CA LEU A 42 9.87 6.23 4.37
C LEU A 42 11.04 7.20 4.59
N PRO A 43 10.96 8.08 5.60
CA PRO A 43 12.08 8.93 5.97
C PRO A 43 13.21 8.10 6.57
N ILE A 44 14.43 8.35 6.13
CA ILE A 44 15.63 7.86 6.82
C ILE A 44 15.84 8.73 8.06
N LYS A 45 15.85 8.11 9.25
CA LYS A 45 16.30 8.82 10.45
C LYS A 45 17.80 9.08 10.29
N SER A 46 18.19 10.34 10.25
CA SER A 46 19.59 10.73 10.42
C SER A 46 19.86 10.70 11.92
N SER A 47 20.68 9.74 12.34
CA SER A 47 21.23 9.64 13.70
C SER A 47 22.14 10.82 14.02
#